data_AF-A0A8H3AW98-F1
#
_entry.id   AF-A0A8H3AW98-F1
#
_cell.length_a   1.000
_cell.length_b   1.000
_cell.length_c   1.000
_cell.angle_alpha   90.00
_cell.angle_beta   90.00
_cell.angle_gamma   90.00
#
_symmetry.space_group_name_H-M   'P 1'
#
loop_
_entity.id
_entity.type
_entity.pdbx_description
1 polymer ?
#
loop_
_entity_poly.entity_id
_entity_poly.type
_entity_poly.pdbx_seq_one_letter_code
_entity_poly.pdbx_strand_id
1 'polypeptide(L)'
;MRDLCKVARCSRLFYRIMTGSLRRTWASCSRKPYSSASGGTMAPSVWIITAEEGSLPLDFNLAAYETLEIASINYHGGIEWSRSQQHFRQFRCIRAYPRSLRQLEILHSHTPEVEVIRLVSDCCPGLTELRLVRCTMFNDPRCWYWRTHTSNRDHDYMQSYEPVAVVEYANRMAHLLRGLPRLEAIHIGHYLISISTVFAHRMDRAHTRHHPITDKWGYGTESRVFNRLQFVAETQDDGPPINWHAVPLADRELWANQCPECEQRFKGPIEMAERLAAGILVAHSESLKHVSFANFLSDRRIRPSSWAVGREHRDTDLCIWTEDPNRPNSRISQEMVRVRDRWEPPRVI
;
A
#
# COMPACT_ATOMS: atom_id res chain seq x y z
N MET A 1 -15.65 15.49 6.18
CA MET A 1 -16.72 16.14 5.40
C MET A 1 -18.11 16.03 6.00
N ARG A 2 -18.60 14.85 6.43
CA ARG A 2 -19.96 14.75 7.04
C ARG A 2 -20.15 15.74 8.19
N ASP A 3 -19.16 15.92 9.06
CA ASP A 3 -19.27 16.84 10.20
C ASP A 3 -19.11 18.32 9.81
N LEU A 4 -18.23 18.64 8.86
CA LEU A 4 -18.15 19.97 8.23
C LEU A 4 -19.46 20.37 7.53
N CYS A 5 -20.11 19.42 6.83
CA CYS A 5 -21.43 19.63 6.24
C CYS A 5 -22.54 19.78 7.29
N LYS A 6 -22.41 19.14 8.47
CA LYS A 6 -23.33 19.34 9.59
C LYS A 6 -23.19 20.77 10.16
N VAL A 7 -21.97 21.25 10.37
CA VAL A 7 -21.72 22.63 10.86
C VAL A 7 -22.15 23.67 9.82
N ALA A 8 -21.94 23.40 8.52
CA ALA A 8 -22.39 24.26 7.44
C ALA A 8 -23.92 24.44 7.39
N ARG A 9 -24.71 23.49 7.90
CA ARG A 9 -26.18 23.61 7.96
C ARG A 9 -26.67 24.61 9.01
N CYS A 10 -25.82 25.02 9.94
CA CYS A 10 -26.19 25.93 11.03
C CYS A 10 -26.27 27.41 10.60
N SER A 11 -25.76 27.79 9.41
CA SER A 11 -25.85 29.15 8.89
C SER A 11 -25.81 29.18 7.36
N ARG A 12 -26.75 29.88 6.73
CA ARG A 12 -26.81 30.05 5.27
C ARG A 12 -25.59 30.80 4.71
N LEU A 13 -25.07 31.77 5.46
CA LEU A 13 -23.89 32.54 5.07
C LEU A 13 -22.62 31.69 5.19
N PHE A 14 -22.47 30.97 6.31
CA PHE A 14 -21.38 30.03 6.51
C PHE A 14 -21.42 28.89 5.47
N TYR A 15 -22.61 28.37 5.16
CA TYR A 15 -22.81 27.41 4.07
C TYR A 15 -22.33 27.97 2.73
N ARG A 16 -22.70 29.21 2.37
CA ARG A 16 -22.29 29.83 1.10
C ARG A 16 -20.78 30.09 1.03
N ILE A 17 -20.17 30.57 2.11
CA ILE A 17 -18.72 30.80 2.20
C ILE A 17 -17.99 29.45 2.12
N MET A 18 -18.41 28.48 2.92
CA MET A 18 -17.80 27.16 2.95
C MET A 18 -17.99 26.42 1.63
N THR A 19 -19.18 26.41 1.04
CA THR A 19 -19.39 25.75 -0.27
C THR A 19 -18.70 26.49 -1.41
N GLY A 20 -18.62 27.82 -1.38
CA GLY A 20 -17.94 28.62 -2.40
C GLY A 20 -16.40 28.53 -2.34
N SER A 21 -15.82 28.51 -1.15
CA SER A 21 -14.37 28.40 -0.94
C SER A 21 -13.91 26.95 -0.95
N LEU A 22 -14.61 26.03 -0.26
CA LEU A 22 -14.23 24.61 -0.27
C LEU A 22 -14.43 23.96 -1.63
N ARG A 23 -15.43 24.31 -2.45
CA ARG A 23 -15.52 23.74 -3.81
C ARG A 23 -14.45 24.27 -4.74
N ARG A 24 -13.93 25.46 -4.47
CA ARG A 24 -12.80 26.00 -5.20
C ARG A 24 -11.53 25.28 -4.79
N THR A 25 -11.31 25.01 -3.50
CA THR A 25 -10.08 24.40 -2.96
C THR A 25 -10.08 22.87 -2.95
N TRP A 26 -11.24 22.21 -2.83
CA TRP A 26 -11.37 20.76 -2.63
C TRP A 26 -12.48 20.17 -3.52
N ALA A 27 -12.11 19.22 -4.37
CA ALA A 27 -13.05 18.38 -5.11
C ALA A 27 -13.13 16.97 -4.51
N SER A 28 -14.35 16.48 -4.28
CA SER A 28 -14.62 15.09 -3.89
C SER A 28 -15.39 14.39 -5.02
N CYS A 29 -14.78 13.38 -5.61
CA CYS A 29 -15.39 12.56 -6.66
C CYS A 29 -16.00 11.32 -5.99
N SER A 30 -17.33 11.31 -5.86
CA SER A 30 -18.06 10.26 -5.12
C SER A 30 -19.26 9.68 -5.88
N ARG A 31 -19.42 10.01 -7.17
CA ARG A 31 -20.48 9.45 -8.04
C ARG A 31 -19.88 8.85 -9.30
N LYS A 32 -20.35 7.66 -9.69
CA LYS A 32 -20.25 7.18 -11.08
C LYS A 32 -20.87 8.26 -11.97
N PRO A 33 -20.16 8.78 -12.98
CA PRO A 33 -20.78 9.66 -13.94
C PRO A 33 -21.85 8.85 -14.66
N TYR A 34 -23.13 9.16 -14.39
CA TYR A 34 -24.16 8.87 -15.39
C TYR A 34 -23.69 9.55 -16.66
N SER A 35 -23.65 8.77 -17.73
CA SER A 35 -23.21 9.11 -19.07
C SER A 35 -24.01 10.28 -19.65
N SER A 36 -23.65 11.50 -19.25
CA SER A 36 -23.99 12.77 -19.91
C SER A 36 -23.40 13.95 -19.14
N ALA A 37 -22.15 14.30 -19.43
CA ALA A 37 -21.64 15.67 -19.28
C ALA A 37 -20.29 15.81 -20.00
N SER A 38 -20.35 15.84 -21.33
CA SER A 38 -19.35 16.53 -22.13
C SER A 38 -19.26 17.99 -21.68
N GLY A 39 -18.06 18.46 -21.32
CA GLY A 39 -17.74 19.89 -21.36
C GLY A 39 -17.93 20.71 -20.08
N GLY A 40 -17.88 20.13 -18.89
CA GLY A 40 -17.76 20.93 -17.66
C GLY A 40 -16.36 21.53 -17.54
N THR A 41 -16.24 22.84 -17.71
CA THR A 41 -15.01 23.62 -17.53
C THR A 41 -14.41 23.29 -16.16
N MET A 42 -13.29 22.56 -16.15
CA MET A 42 -12.64 22.15 -14.91
C MET A 42 -12.15 23.42 -14.19
N ALA A 43 -12.48 23.55 -12.91
CA ALA A 43 -12.07 24.70 -12.12
C ALA A 43 -10.53 24.66 -11.93
N PRO A 44 -9.77 25.63 -12.48
CA PRO A 44 -8.31 25.65 -12.37
C PRO A 44 -7.80 25.79 -10.92
N SER A 45 -8.70 26.12 -9.99
CA SER A 45 -8.40 26.51 -8.62
C SER A 45 -8.40 25.38 -7.60
N VAL A 46 -8.56 24.11 -8.01
CA VAL A 46 -8.64 22.97 -7.07
C VAL A 46 -7.25 22.66 -6.49
N TRP A 47 -7.15 22.57 -5.17
CA TRP A 47 -5.91 22.32 -4.43
C TRP A 47 -5.86 20.90 -3.85
N ILE A 48 -7.03 20.31 -3.56
CA ILE A 48 -7.16 19.00 -2.94
C ILE A 48 -8.18 18.16 -3.73
N ILE A 49 -7.83 16.93 -4.08
CA ILE A 49 -8.76 15.94 -4.66
C ILE A 49 -8.81 14.69 -3.79
N THR A 50 -10.03 14.23 -3.51
CA THR A 50 -10.30 12.90 -2.94
C THR A 50 -11.24 12.15 -3.88
N ALA A 51 -10.79 11.01 -4.40
CA ALA A 51 -11.54 10.23 -5.38
C ALA A 51 -11.80 8.82 -4.85
N GLU A 52 -13.09 8.47 -4.74
CA GLU A 52 -13.54 7.13 -4.39
C GLU A 52 -13.41 6.17 -5.57
N GLU A 53 -13.56 4.87 -5.30
CA GLU A 53 -13.51 3.84 -6.34
C GLU A 53 -14.50 4.12 -7.48
N GLY A 54 -14.02 4.06 -8.72
CA GLY A 54 -14.83 4.26 -9.93
C GLY A 54 -15.35 5.70 -10.12
N SER A 55 -14.86 6.66 -9.34
CA SER A 55 -15.29 8.07 -9.44
C SER A 55 -14.54 8.87 -10.51
N LEU A 56 -13.34 8.44 -10.88
CA LEU A 56 -12.57 8.99 -11.98
C LEU A 56 -12.69 8.08 -13.19
N PRO A 57 -12.82 8.62 -14.42
CA PRO A 57 -12.76 7.81 -15.63
C PRO A 57 -11.36 7.21 -15.78
N LEU A 58 -11.25 6.16 -16.62
CA LEU A 58 -9.95 5.62 -17.01
C LEU A 58 -9.12 6.70 -17.73
N ASP A 59 -7.81 6.64 -17.57
CA ASP A 59 -6.85 7.60 -18.11
C ASP A 59 -7.16 9.07 -17.78
N PHE A 60 -7.70 9.33 -16.59
CA PHE A 60 -8.02 10.68 -16.17
C PHE A 60 -6.78 11.56 -16.08
N ASN A 61 -6.90 12.81 -16.53
CA ASN A 61 -5.79 13.75 -16.60
C ASN A 61 -5.84 14.75 -15.44
N LEU A 62 -5.13 14.44 -14.34
CA LEU A 62 -5.04 15.37 -13.22
C LEU A 62 -4.17 16.59 -13.52
N ALA A 63 -3.35 16.57 -14.58
CA ALA A 63 -2.55 17.73 -14.97
C ALA A 63 -3.40 18.95 -15.37
N ALA A 64 -4.70 18.77 -15.65
CA ALA A 64 -5.63 19.88 -15.90
C ALA A 64 -5.91 20.75 -14.65
N TYR A 65 -5.59 20.25 -13.45
CA TYR A 65 -5.72 21.00 -12.20
C TYR A 65 -4.37 21.60 -11.79
N GLU A 66 -4.02 22.74 -12.40
CA GLU A 66 -2.69 23.36 -12.29
C GLU A 66 -2.29 23.77 -10.86
N THR A 67 -3.26 23.97 -9.96
CA THR A 67 -3.01 24.33 -8.55
C THR A 67 -3.15 23.15 -7.58
N LEU A 68 -3.33 21.92 -8.08
CA LEU A 68 -3.56 20.75 -7.22
C LEU A 68 -2.28 20.40 -6.45
N GLU A 69 -2.35 20.42 -5.12
CA GLU A 69 -1.23 20.11 -4.24
C GLU A 69 -1.37 18.75 -3.56
N ILE A 70 -2.61 18.30 -3.30
CA ILE A 70 -2.89 17.06 -2.57
C ILE A 70 -3.90 16.21 -3.34
N ALA A 71 -3.59 14.93 -3.54
CA ALA A 71 -4.52 13.98 -4.13
C ALA A 71 -4.55 12.67 -3.32
N SER A 72 -5.74 12.17 -3.01
CA SER A 72 -5.97 10.83 -2.47
C SER A 72 -6.97 10.10 -3.38
N ILE A 73 -6.54 8.98 -3.96
CA ILE A 73 -7.24 8.31 -5.05
C ILE A 73 -7.37 6.83 -4.75
N ASN A 74 -8.60 6.35 -4.67
CA ASN A 74 -8.88 4.92 -4.61
C ASN A 74 -8.73 4.28 -6.00
N TYR A 75 -7.67 3.48 -6.13
CA TYR A 75 -7.21 2.82 -7.35
C TYR A 75 -7.70 1.37 -7.48
N HIS A 76 -8.64 0.94 -6.64
CA HIS A 76 -9.15 -0.45 -6.67
C HIS A 76 -9.69 -0.85 -8.06
N GLY A 77 -10.39 0.08 -8.72
CA GLY A 77 -10.91 -0.07 -10.09
C GLY A 77 -9.86 -0.02 -11.21
N GLY A 78 -8.56 0.01 -10.89
CA GLY A 78 -7.48 -0.09 -11.87
C GLY A 78 -7.34 -1.48 -12.50
N ILE A 79 -8.19 -2.43 -12.13
CA ILE A 79 -8.28 -3.75 -12.74
C ILE A 79 -9.74 -4.13 -12.97
N GLU A 80 -10.00 -4.92 -14.00
CA GLU A 80 -11.34 -5.47 -14.27
C GLU A 80 -11.23 -6.91 -14.75
N TRP A 81 -12.14 -7.76 -14.30
CA TRP A 81 -12.25 -9.12 -14.81
C TRP A 81 -12.91 -9.13 -16.20
N SER A 82 -12.17 -9.59 -17.21
CA SER A 82 -12.71 -9.78 -18.56
C SER A 82 -13.34 -11.16 -18.68
N ARG A 83 -14.69 -11.23 -18.66
CA ARG A 83 -15.42 -12.51 -18.83
C ARG A 83 -15.13 -13.17 -20.18
N SER A 84 -14.94 -12.40 -21.24
CA SER A 84 -14.67 -12.96 -22.58
C SER A 84 -13.26 -13.51 -22.72
N GLN A 85 -12.27 -12.88 -22.07
CA GLN A 85 -10.87 -13.26 -22.19
C GLN A 85 -10.34 -14.07 -20.99
N GLN A 86 -11.18 -14.29 -19.97
CA GLN A 86 -10.88 -15.04 -18.75
C GLN A 86 -9.58 -14.59 -18.06
N HIS A 87 -9.32 -13.28 -18.01
CA HIS A 87 -8.20 -12.69 -17.28
C HIS A 87 -8.52 -11.29 -16.76
N PHE A 88 -7.70 -10.80 -15.81
CA PHE A 88 -7.78 -9.42 -15.34
C PHE A 88 -7.10 -8.46 -16.32
N ARG A 89 -7.86 -7.48 -16.79
CA ARG A 89 -7.33 -6.36 -17.58
C ARG A 89 -6.90 -5.26 -16.61
N GLN A 90 -5.69 -4.77 -16.81
CA GLN A 90 -5.17 -3.64 -16.05
C GLN A 90 -5.48 -2.35 -16.80
N PHE A 91 -5.93 -1.35 -16.06
CA PHE A 91 -6.19 -0.02 -16.57
C PHE A 91 -5.46 1.01 -15.73
N ARG A 92 -5.02 2.05 -16.42
CA ARG A 92 -4.42 3.20 -15.76
C ARG A 92 -5.53 4.17 -15.36
N CYS A 93 -5.72 4.39 -14.06
CA CYS A 93 -6.71 5.37 -13.60
C CYS A 93 -6.28 6.81 -13.92
N ILE A 94 -5.00 7.15 -13.74
CA ILE A 94 -4.45 8.49 -13.99
C ILE A 94 -3.35 8.44 -15.03
N ARG A 95 -3.48 9.25 -16.09
CA ARG A 95 -2.47 9.31 -17.16
C ARG A 95 -1.35 10.33 -16.92
N ALA A 96 -1.63 11.40 -16.16
CA ALA A 96 -0.68 12.46 -15.84
C ALA A 96 -1.11 13.25 -14.60
N TYR A 97 -0.12 13.76 -13.86
CA TYR A 97 -0.30 14.58 -12.67
C TYR A 97 0.21 16.02 -12.92
N PRO A 98 -0.28 17.02 -12.16
CA PRO A 98 0.22 18.39 -12.26
C PRO A 98 1.55 18.57 -11.52
N ARG A 99 2.40 19.48 -11.99
CA ARG A 99 3.71 19.81 -11.36
C ARG A 99 3.56 20.43 -9.97
N SER A 100 2.39 20.99 -9.66
CA SER A 100 2.04 21.55 -8.35
C SER A 100 1.87 20.49 -7.26
N LEU A 101 1.68 19.22 -7.62
CA LEU A 101 1.40 18.16 -6.64
C LEU A 101 2.55 18.01 -5.64
N ARG A 102 2.19 17.93 -4.35
CA ARG A 102 3.11 17.78 -3.21
C ARG A 102 2.84 16.49 -2.44
N GLN A 103 1.57 16.10 -2.30
CA GLN A 103 1.18 14.90 -1.58
C GLN A 103 0.29 14.03 -2.46
N LEU A 104 0.66 12.76 -2.60
CA LEU A 104 -0.12 11.78 -3.33
C LEU A 104 -0.35 10.54 -2.48
N GLU A 105 -1.61 10.16 -2.37
CA GLU A 105 -2.03 8.91 -1.79
C GLU A 105 -2.79 8.07 -2.82
N ILE A 106 -2.28 6.88 -3.08
CA ILE A 106 -2.92 5.87 -3.91
C ILE A 106 -3.43 4.77 -2.98
N LEU A 107 -4.74 4.59 -2.93
CA LEU A 107 -5.41 3.64 -2.04
C LEU A 107 -5.85 2.39 -2.80
N HIS A 108 -5.77 1.23 -2.16
CA HIS A 108 -6.30 -0.04 -2.66
C HIS A 108 -5.83 -0.42 -4.08
N SER A 109 -4.60 -0.06 -4.44
CA SER A 109 -4.07 -0.35 -5.78
C SER A 109 -3.69 -1.81 -5.94
N HIS A 110 -3.96 -2.36 -7.13
CA HIS A 110 -3.37 -3.61 -7.62
C HIS A 110 -2.20 -3.37 -8.59
N THR A 111 -2.03 -2.13 -9.05
CA THR A 111 -0.95 -1.72 -9.93
C THR A 111 0.40 -1.80 -9.22
N PRO A 112 1.44 -2.38 -9.86
CA PRO A 112 2.80 -2.36 -9.33
C PRO A 112 3.30 -0.95 -9.04
N GLU A 113 4.03 -0.75 -7.94
CA GLU A 113 4.51 0.56 -7.50
C GLU A 113 5.40 1.24 -8.54
N VAL A 114 6.17 0.45 -9.29
CA VAL A 114 7.05 0.93 -10.37
C VAL A 114 6.30 1.78 -11.40
N GLU A 115 5.06 1.43 -11.74
CA GLU A 115 4.28 2.18 -12.73
C GLU A 115 3.81 3.52 -12.19
N VAL A 116 3.38 3.54 -10.92
CA VAL A 116 2.95 4.75 -10.23
C VAL A 116 4.14 5.69 -10.02
N ILE A 117 5.24 5.15 -9.50
CA ILE A 117 6.43 5.94 -9.17
C ILE A 117 7.05 6.54 -10.43
N ARG A 118 7.14 5.79 -11.54
CA ARG A 118 7.62 6.34 -12.83
C ARG A 118 6.78 7.53 -13.27
N LEU A 119 5.45 7.36 -13.29
CA LEU A 119 4.55 8.44 -13.68
C LEU A 119 4.71 9.70 -12.81
N VAL A 120 4.78 9.50 -11.49
CA VAL A 120 4.87 10.61 -10.54
C VAL A 120 6.25 11.27 -10.61
N SER A 121 7.32 10.51 -10.84
CA SER A 121 8.67 11.03 -11.05
C SER A 121 8.75 11.94 -12.28
N ASP A 122 8.09 11.54 -13.37
CA ASP A 122 8.07 12.32 -14.61
C ASP A 122 7.23 13.60 -14.47
N CYS A 123 6.16 13.57 -13.68
CA CYS A 123 5.19 14.66 -13.60
C CYS A 123 5.44 15.63 -12.43
N CYS A 124 5.96 15.16 -11.30
CA CYS A 124 5.88 15.83 -10.00
C CYS A 124 7.23 15.89 -9.29
N PRO A 125 8.24 16.62 -9.83
CA PRO A 125 9.57 16.72 -9.21
C PRO A 125 9.54 17.40 -7.82
N GLY A 126 8.46 18.09 -7.49
CA GLY A 126 8.24 18.75 -6.20
C GLY A 126 7.51 17.92 -5.16
N LEU A 127 7.21 16.64 -5.42
CA LEU A 127 6.47 15.79 -4.49
C LEU A 127 7.25 15.59 -3.17
N THR A 128 6.58 15.80 -2.04
CA THR A 128 7.14 15.68 -0.69
C THR A 128 6.61 14.45 0.05
N GLU A 129 5.41 13.96 -0.27
CA GLU A 129 4.85 12.74 0.32
C GLU A 129 4.23 11.84 -0.74
N LEU A 130 4.58 10.56 -0.69
CA LEU A 130 3.98 9.52 -1.52
C LEU A 130 3.49 8.37 -0.64
N ARG A 131 2.22 8.01 -0.78
CA ARG A 131 1.60 6.89 -0.07
C ARG A 131 1.05 5.90 -1.07
N LEU A 132 1.58 4.69 -1.08
CA LEU A 132 1.21 3.60 -1.98
C LEU A 132 0.57 2.48 -1.16
N VAL A 133 -0.73 2.59 -0.93
CA VAL A 133 -1.48 1.59 -0.17
C VAL A 133 -2.03 0.54 -1.13
N ARG A 134 -1.54 -0.69 -1.00
CA ARG A 134 -1.98 -1.84 -1.80
C ARG A 134 -3.36 -2.32 -1.37
N CYS A 135 -4.16 -2.81 -2.31
CA CYS A 135 -5.20 -3.77 -1.96
C CYS A 135 -4.50 -5.07 -1.55
N THR A 136 -4.90 -5.70 -0.45
CA THR A 136 -4.26 -6.91 0.06
C THR A 136 -5.33 -7.88 0.55
N MET A 137 -4.98 -9.16 0.66
CA MET A 137 -5.85 -10.17 1.28
C MET A 137 -6.29 -9.81 2.71
N PHE A 138 -5.59 -8.90 3.40
CA PHE A 138 -5.90 -8.49 4.77
C PHE A 138 -6.91 -7.35 4.84
N ASN A 139 -6.81 -6.36 3.93
CA ASN A 139 -7.69 -5.20 3.94
C ASN A 139 -8.97 -5.40 3.11
N ASP A 140 -8.92 -6.21 2.05
CA ASP A 140 -10.07 -6.60 1.24
C ASP A 140 -10.00 -8.09 0.84
N PRO A 141 -10.36 -9.01 1.77
CA PRO A 141 -10.39 -10.44 1.49
C PRO A 141 -11.47 -10.85 0.48
N ARG A 142 -12.38 -9.94 0.10
CA ARG A 142 -13.43 -10.20 -0.89
C ARG A 142 -13.03 -9.80 -2.30
N CYS A 143 -11.96 -9.03 -2.46
CA CYS A 143 -11.44 -8.65 -3.76
C CYS A 143 -11.20 -9.89 -4.64
N TRP A 144 -11.85 -9.90 -5.82
CA TRP A 144 -11.74 -11.01 -6.76
C TRP A 144 -10.32 -11.25 -7.24
N TYR A 145 -9.50 -10.20 -7.35
CA TYR A 145 -8.12 -10.32 -7.79
C TYR A 145 -7.32 -11.25 -6.88
N TRP A 146 -7.35 -11.02 -5.56
CA TRP A 146 -6.61 -11.87 -4.62
C TRP A 146 -7.22 -13.27 -4.48
N ARG A 147 -8.54 -13.39 -4.67
CA ARG A 147 -9.21 -14.69 -4.64
C ARG A 147 -8.82 -15.59 -5.81
N THR A 148 -8.41 -15.03 -6.96
CA THR A 148 -7.93 -15.80 -8.11
C THR A 148 -6.41 -15.92 -8.20
N HIS A 149 -5.69 -14.97 -7.62
CA HIS A 149 -4.23 -14.89 -7.61
C HIS A 149 -3.70 -15.49 -6.32
N THR A 150 -3.77 -16.81 -6.25
CA THR A 150 -3.51 -17.59 -5.04
C THR A 150 -2.16 -18.31 -5.08
N SER A 151 -1.36 -18.10 -6.12
CA SER A 151 -0.01 -18.65 -6.16
C SER A 151 0.91 -17.77 -5.32
N ASN A 152 1.93 -18.37 -4.72
CA ASN A 152 2.90 -17.63 -3.89
C ASN A 152 3.61 -16.50 -4.67
N ARG A 153 3.62 -16.55 -6.01
CA ARG A 153 4.26 -15.53 -6.85
C ARG A 153 3.38 -14.32 -7.11
N ASP A 154 2.09 -14.40 -6.83
CA ASP A 154 1.15 -13.31 -7.12
C ASP A 154 1.11 -12.26 -6.01
N HIS A 155 1.64 -12.57 -4.82
CA HIS A 155 1.68 -11.69 -3.66
C HIS A 155 2.98 -10.86 -3.61
N ASP A 156 3.26 -10.13 -4.69
CA ASP A 156 4.42 -9.22 -4.83
C ASP A 156 4.51 -8.13 -3.74
N TYR A 157 3.43 -7.86 -3.00
CA TYR A 157 3.41 -6.97 -1.84
C TYR A 157 3.92 -7.64 -0.56
N MET A 158 4.33 -8.92 -0.61
CA MET A 158 4.87 -9.69 0.51
C MET A 158 6.32 -10.09 0.23
N GLN A 159 7.25 -9.28 0.74
CA GLN A 159 8.70 -9.43 0.57
C GLN A 159 9.29 -10.26 1.71
N SER A 160 10.38 -10.99 1.47
CA SER A 160 11.07 -11.72 2.54
C SER A 160 11.74 -10.74 3.52
N TYR A 161 11.75 -11.07 4.82
CA TYR A 161 12.56 -10.36 5.82
C TYR A 161 14.04 -10.78 5.80
N GLU A 162 14.43 -11.78 4.99
CA GLU A 162 15.81 -12.24 4.92
C GLU A 162 16.73 -11.10 4.44
N PRO A 163 17.85 -10.82 5.14
CA PRO A 163 18.65 -9.62 4.89
C PRO A 163 19.06 -9.41 3.42
N VAL A 164 19.47 -10.48 2.73
CA VAL A 164 19.86 -10.40 1.31
C VAL A 164 18.71 -9.93 0.43
N ALA A 165 17.50 -10.45 0.66
CA ALA A 165 16.31 -10.07 -0.09
C ALA A 165 15.88 -8.64 0.23
N VAL A 166 15.98 -8.23 1.50
CA VAL A 166 15.68 -6.87 1.95
C VAL A 166 16.63 -5.85 1.31
N VAL A 167 17.94 -6.13 1.27
CA VAL A 167 18.93 -5.25 0.63
C VAL A 167 18.63 -5.10 -0.85
N GLU A 168 18.32 -6.19 -1.55
CA GLU A 168 17.99 -6.15 -2.97
C GLU A 168 16.69 -5.35 -3.24
N TYR A 169 15.63 -5.66 -2.49
CA TYR A 169 14.36 -4.95 -2.53
C TYR A 169 14.51 -3.44 -2.28
N ALA A 170 15.18 -3.06 -1.20
CA ALA A 170 15.31 -1.67 -0.79
C ALA A 170 16.15 -0.86 -1.79
N ASN A 171 17.22 -1.44 -2.34
CA ASN A 171 18.00 -0.79 -3.41
C ASN A 171 17.16 -0.60 -4.68
N ARG A 172 16.42 -1.63 -5.13
CA ARG A 172 15.51 -1.50 -6.28
C ARG A 172 14.50 -0.38 -6.06
N MET A 173 13.90 -0.30 -4.87
CA MET A 173 12.99 0.79 -4.56
C MET A 173 13.68 2.15 -4.54
N ALA A 174 14.85 2.26 -3.93
CA ALA A 174 15.61 3.50 -3.91
C ALA A 174 15.92 4.02 -5.32
N HIS A 175 16.30 3.12 -6.24
CA HIS A 175 16.53 3.48 -7.65
C HIS A 175 15.27 4.05 -8.32
N LEU A 176 14.10 3.48 -8.05
CA LEU A 176 12.83 3.98 -8.58
C LEU A 176 12.49 5.37 -8.04
N LEU A 177 12.82 5.64 -6.77
CA LEU A 177 12.52 6.92 -6.12
C LEU A 177 13.51 8.05 -6.47
N ARG A 178 14.60 7.77 -7.21
CA ARG A 178 15.61 8.80 -7.59
C ARG A 178 15.02 9.98 -8.37
N GLY A 179 13.91 9.77 -9.07
CA GLY A 179 13.20 10.84 -9.79
C GLY A 179 12.41 11.80 -8.89
N LEU A 180 12.38 11.58 -7.58
CA LEU A 180 11.62 12.39 -6.61
C LEU A 180 12.59 13.06 -5.61
N PRO A 181 13.36 14.08 -6.03
CA PRO A 181 14.46 14.64 -5.24
C PRO A 181 14.02 15.42 -3.99
N ARG A 182 12.72 15.71 -3.84
CA ARG A 182 12.15 16.42 -2.68
C ARG A 182 11.30 15.51 -1.78
N LEU A 183 11.30 14.20 -2.03
CA LEU A 183 10.47 13.27 -1.28
C LEU A 183 10.95 13.20 0.17
N GLU A 184 10.09 13.63 1.10
CA GLU A 184 10.36 13.63 2.53
C GLU A 184 9.74 12.43 3.25
N ALA A 185 8.61 11.94 2.75
CA ALA A 185 7.89 10.80 3.33
C ALA A 185 7.46 9.80 2.25
N ILE A 186 7.75 8.51 2.48
CA ILE A 186 7.28 7.41 1.65
C ILE A 186 6.53 6.39 2.50
N HIS A 187 5.35 5.98 2.02
CA HIS A 187 4.56 4.92 2.63
C HIS A 187 4.38 3.80 1.60
N ILE A 188 4.96 2.63 1.86
CA ILE A 188 4.97 1.50 0.93
C ILE A 188 4.04 0.41 1.46
N GLY A 189 3.07 0.00 0.66
CA GLY A 189 2.09 -1.04 1.00
C GLY A 189 2.63 -2.47 0.97
N HIS A 190 3.93 -2.66 1.21
CA HIS A 190 4.58 -3.97 1.23
C HIS A 190 4.81 -4.45 2.65
N TYR A 191 4.56 -5.73 2.90
CA TYR A 191 4.96 -6.40 4.12
C TYR A 191 6.34 -7.00 3.94
N LEU A 192 7.23 -6.82 4.92
CA LEU A 192 8.51 -7.53 4.97
C LEU A 192 8.33 -8.88 5.70
N ILE A 193 7.43 -9.70 5.19
CA ILE A 193 7.30 -11.12 5.50
C ILE A 193 6.78 -11.83 4.25
N SER A 194 7.39 -12.95 3.88
CA SER A 194 6.99 -13.65 2.65
C SER A 194 5.63 -14.33 2.81
N ILE A 195 4.86 -14.42 1.72
CA ILE A 195 3.58 -15.15 1.73
C ILE A 195 3.77 -16.62 2.14
N SER A 196 4.88 -17.25 1.70
CA SER A 196 5.23 -18.62 2.07
C SER A 196 5.38 -18.77 3.59
N THR A 197 6.00 -17.79 4.25
CA THR A 197 6.14 -17.76 5.71
C THR A 197 4.77 -17.64 6.39
N VAL A 198 3.91 -16.75 5.89
CA VAL A 198 2.55 -16.56 6.42
C VAL A 198 1.71 -17.83 6.25
N PHE A 199 1.74 -18.47 5.09
CA PHE A 199 1.03 -19.71 4.84
C PHE A 199 1.59 -20.88 5.65
N ALA A 200 2.90 -21.05 5.71
CA ALA A 200 3.52 -22.09 6.53
C ALA A 200 3.11 -21.95 8.01
N HIS A 201 3.08 -20.72 8.51
CA HIS A 201 2.65 -20.46 9.88
C HIS A 201 1.15 -20.74 10.09
N ARG A 202 0.31 -20.24 9.17
CA ARG A 202 -1.15 -20.50 9.20
C ARG A 202 -1.49 -21.99 9.16
N MET A 203 -0.74 -22.79 8.41
CA MET A 203 -1.01 -24.22 8.22
C MET A 203 -0.31 -25.12 9.25
N ASP A 204 0.54 -24.58 10.13
CA ASP A 204 1.24 -25.36 11.13
C ASP A 204 0.27 -25.89 12.20
N ARG A 205 0.22 -27.22 12.37
CA ARG A 205 -0.66 -27.91 13.34
C ARG A 205 -0.33 -27.55 14.80
N ALA A 206 0.92 -27.22 15.10
CA ALA A 206 1.28 -26.75 16.44
C ALA A 206 0.73 -25.34 16.67
N HIS A 207 0.87 -24.47 15.66
CA HIS A 207 0.46 -23.08 15.71
C HIS A 207 -1.05 -22.86 15.70
N THR A 208 -1.78 -23.58 14.85
CA THR A 208 -3.25 -23.44 14.67
C THR A 208 -4.03 -23.56 15.98
N ARG A 209 -3.49 -24.25 16.99
CA ARG A 209 -4.07 -24.36 18.34
C ARG A 209 -4.08 -23.04 19.12
N HIS A 210 -3.23 -22.09 18.74
CA HIS A 210 -3.10 -20.79 19.37
C HIS A 210 -3.97 -19.72 18.71
N HIS A 211 -4.67 -20.03 17.60
CA HIS A 211 -5.62 -19.11 17.01
C HIS A 211 -6.97 -19.19 17.74
N PRO A 212 -7.55 -18.05 18.16
CA PRO A 212 -8.85 -18.03 18.86
C PRO A 212 -10.01 -18.39 17.92
N ILE A 213 -9.80 -18.29 16.61
CA ILE A 213 -10.77 -18.63 15.58
C ILE A 213 -10.21 -19.81 14.81
N THR A 214 -10.99 -20.88 14.73
CA THR A 214 -10.66 -22.02 13.90
C THR A 214 -10.70 -21.57 12.44
N ASP A 215 -9.53 -21.64 11.79
CA ASP A 215 -9.48 -21.49 10.34
C ASP A 215 -10.37 -22.57 9.73
N LYS A 216 -11.37 -22.17 8.93
CA LYS A 216 -12.28 -23.09 8.24
C LYS A 216 -11.55 -23.98 7.23
N TRP A 217 -10.26 -23.71 7.02
CA TRP A 217 -9.34 -24.66 6.43
C TRP A 217 -9.10 -25.89 7.31
N GLY A 218 -10.09 -26.78 7.35
CA GLY A 218 -9.99 -28.04 8.07
C GLY A 218 -9.06 -29.04 7.42
N TYR A 219 -7.74 -28.93 7.62
CA TYR A 219 -6.81 -30.08 7.58
C TYR A 219 -6.84 -30.83 8.92
N GLY A 220 -8.03 -31.24 9.32
CA GLY A 220 -8.27 -32.08 10.48
C GLY A 220 -9.12 -33.27 10.05
N THR A 221 -8.50 -34.45 10.01
CA THR A 221 -9.02 -35.78 9.62
C THR A 221 -9.02 -36.12 8.13
N GLU A 222 -8.42 -37.28 7.83
CA GLU A 222 -8.07 -37.88 6.54
C GLU A 222 -9.25 -38.20 5.61
N SER A 223 -10.42 -37.56 5.76
CA SER A 223 -11.61 -37.94 4.98
C SER A 223 -12.65 -36.81 4.84
N ARG A 224 -12.22 -35.60 4.49
CA ARG A 224 -13.15 -34.60 3.92
C ARG A 224 -12.63 -34.08 2.59
N VAL A 225 -13.08 -34.75 1.54
CA VAL A 225 -13.14 -34.19 0.19
C VAL A 225 -13.91 -32.89 0.30
N PHE A 226 -13.25 -31.74 0.09
CA PHE A 226 -13.96 -30.49 -0.21
C PHE A 226 -14.80 -30.78 -1.45
N ASN A 227 -16.10 -31.00 -1.27
CA ASN A 227 -16.98 -31.28 -2.40
C ASN A 227 -17.00 -30.03 -3.27
N ARG A 228 -16.65 -30.16 -4.55
CA ARG A 228 -16.72 -29.11 -5.58
C ARG A 228 -18.04 -28.33 -5.50
N LEU A 229 -19.14 -29.00 -5.14
CA LEU A 229 -20.47 -28.38 -4.96
C LEU A 229 -20.52 -27.38 -3.80
N GLN A 230 -19.83 -27.63 -2.68
CA GLN A 230 -19.79 -26.72 -1.54
C GLN A 230 -18.93 -25.49 -1.85
N PHE A 231 -17.78 -25.68 -2.52
CA PHE A 231 -16.95 -24.58 -3.01
C PHE A 231 -17.71 -23.69 -4.01
N VAL A 232 -18.45 -24.29 -4.95
CA VAL A 232 -19.29 -23.57 -5.92
C VAL A 232 -20.46 -22.85 -5.24
N ALA A 233 -21.06 -23.43 -4.20
CA ALA A 233 -22.13 -22.78 -3.44
C ALA A 233 -21.62 -21.56 -2.63
N GLU A 234 -20.42 -21.66 -2.04
CA GLU A 234 -19.79 -20.57 -1.28
C GLU A 234 -19.21 -19.45 -2.17
N THR A 235 -19.04 -19.73 -3.47
CA THR A 235 -18.50 -18.79 -4.48
C THR A 235 -19.56 -18.30 -5.47
N GLN A 236 -20.85 -18.35 -5.12
CA GLN A 236 -21.97 -17.77 -5.88
C GLN A 236 -21.92 -16.22 -5.94
N ASP A 237 -20.86 -15.70 -6.52
CA ASP A 237 -20.69 -14.30 -6.87
C ASP A 237 -20.46 -14.22 -8.38
N ASP A 238 -20.79 -13.08 -8.99
CA ASP A 238 -20.65 -12.80 -10.43
C ASP A 238 -19.17 -12.71 -10.90
N GLY A 239 -18.24 -13.15 -10.06
CA GLY A 239 -16.80 -13.03 -10.19
C GLY A 239 -16.14 -14.14 -11.02
N PRO A 240 -14.81 -14.06 -11.17
CA PRO A 240 -14.02 -15.07 -11.87
C PRO A 240 -14.12 -16.45 -11.23
N PRO A 241 -13.94 -17.54 -12.02
CA PRO A 241 -13.80 -18.88 -11.45
C PRO A 241 -12.53 -18.95 -10.60
N ILE A 242 -12.67 -19.39 -9.36
CA ILE A 242 -11.54 -19.58 -8.45
C ILE A 242 -11.02 -21.01 -8.62
N ASN A 243 -9.70 -21.15 -8.78
CA ASN A 243 -9.06 -22.47 -8.82
C ASN A 243 -9.26 -23.17 -7.48
N TRP A 244 -9.91 -24.33 -7.47
CA TRP A 244 -10.21 -25.07 -6.25
C TRP A 244 -8.97 -25.73 -5.60
N HIS A 245 -7.86 -25.85 -6.34
CA HIS A 245 -6.56 -26.28 -5.81
C HIS A 245 -5.77 -25.14 -5.17
N ALA A 246 -6.23 -23.90 -5.32
CA ALA A 246 -5.64 -22.74 -4.71
C ALA A 246 -5.65 -22.84 -3.18
N VAL A 247 -4.78 -22.04 -2.55
CA VAL A 247 -4.89 -21.81 -1.12
C VAL A 247 -5.98 -20.77 -0.85
N PRO A 248 -7.19 -21.11 -0.33
CA PRO A 248 -8.18 -20.09 0.00
C PRO A 248 -7.65 -19.03 0.96
N LEU A 249 -7.97 -17.77 0.67
CA LEU A 249 -7.69 -16.68 1.60
C LEU A 249 -8.41 -16.94 2.92
N ALA A 250 -7.74 -16.63 4.03
CA ALA A 250 -8.37 -16.77 5.33
C ALA A 250 -9.46 -15.71 5.53
N ASP A 251 -10.48 -16.09 6.30
CA ASP A 251 -11.51 -15.18 6.76
C ASP A 251 -10.87 -13.97 7.48
N ARG A 252 -11.50 -12.79 7.31
CA ARG A 252 -10.99 -11.54 7.90
C ARG A 252 -10.84 -11.64 9.41
N GLU A 253 -11.75 -12.37 10.05
CA GLU A 253 -11.81 -12.59 11.48
C GLU A 253 -10.54 -13.30 11.98
N LEU A 254 -9.96 -14.21 11.20
CA LEU A 254 -8.71 -14.89 11.56
C LEU A 254 -7.56 -13.88 11.73
N TRP A 255 -7.47 -12.92 10.81
CA TRP A 255 -6.44 -11.88 10.82
C TRP A 255 -6.75 -10.73 11.77
N ALA A 256 -7.99 -10.61 12.24
CA ALA A 256 -8.41 -9.52 13.11
C ALA A 256 -7.78 -9.60 14.50
N ASN A 257 -7.45 -10.81 14.96
CA ASN A 257 -6.84 -11.01 16.27
C ASN A 257 -5.31 -11.06 16.18
N GLN A 258 -4.65 -10.41 17.13
CA GLN A 258 -3.21 -10.58 17.31
C GLN A 258 -2.92 -12.01 17.74
N CYS A 259 -1.87 -12.59 17.17
CA CYS A 259 -1.43 -13.93 17.51
C CYS A 259 -0.12 -13.82 18.29
N PRO A 260 -0.07 -14.27 19.56
CA PRO A 260 1.14 -14.18 20.38
C PRO A 260 2.34 -14.90 19.76
N GLU A 261 2.12 -16.03 19.10
CA GLU A 261 3.16 -16.79 18.41
C GLU A 261 3.69 -16.04 17.17
N CYS A 262 2.83 -15.38 16.38
CA CYS A 262 3.28 -14.51 15.29
C CYS A 262 4.16 -13.38 15.82
N GLU A 263 3.72 -12.74 16.91
CA GLU A 263 4.45 -11.65 17.54
C GLU A 263 5.83 -12.15 18.03
N GLN A 264 5.88 -13.26 18.76
CA GLN A 264 7.11 -13.83 19.28
C GLN A 264 8.09 -14.21 18.17
N ARG A 265 7.59 -14.82 17.09
CA ARG A 265 8.44 -15.35 16.02
C ARG A 265 8.89 -14.28 15.01
N PHE A 266 8.01 -13.35 14.66
CA PHE A 266 8.24 -12.45 13.53
C PHE A 266 8.53 -11.01 13.90
N LYS A 267 8.25 -10.56 15.14
CA LYS A 267 8.46 -9.15 15.52
C LYS A 267 9.89 -8.69 15.30
N GLY A 268 10.86 -9.43 15.85
CA GLY A 268 12.28 -9.11 15.70
C GLY A 268 12.72 -9.10 14.23
N PRO A 269 12.53 -10.19 13.47
CA PRO A 269 12.89 -10.25 12.06
C PRO A 269 12.25 -9.15 11.19
N ILE A 270 10.95 -8.89 11.35
CA ILE A 270 10.24 -7.85 10.58
C ILE A 270 10.79 -6.47 10.94
N GLU A 271 10.91 -6.13 12.23
CA GLU A 271 11.43 -4.82 12.65
C GLU A 271 12.85 -4.58 12.10
N MET A 272 13.71 -5.61 12.14
CA MET A 272 15.08 -5.51 11.65
C MET A 272 15.12 -5.33 10.12
N ALA A 273 14.26 -6.04 9.39
CA ALA A 273 14.11 -5.90 7.95
C ALA A 273 13.59 -4.50 7.55
N GLU A 274 12.60 -3.97 8.28
CA GLU A 274 12.03 -2.65 8.00
C GLU A 274 13.04 -1.54 8.25
N ARG A 275 13.80 -1.61 9.37
CA ARG A 275 14.89 -0.67 9.66
C ARG A 275 15.98 -0.72 8.60
N LEU A 276 16.40 -1.91 8.19
CA LEU A 276 17.41 -2.09 7.14
C LEU A 276 16.93 -1.50 5.81
N ALA A 277 15.68 -1.80 5.42
CA ALA A 277 15.09 -1.24 4.20
C ALA A 277 15.00 0.28 4.25
N ALA A 278 14.49 0.84 5.35
CA ALA A 278 14.38 2.28 5.56
C ALA A 278 15.76 2.96 5.54
N GLY A 279 16.77 2.33 6.17
CA GLY A 279 18.14 2.82 6.18
C GLY A 279 18.74 2.91 4.77
N ILE A 280 18.55 1.87 3.96
CA ILE A 280 19.01 1.86 2.56
C ILE A 280 18.28 2.93 1.74
N LEU A 281 16.96 3.08 1.90
CA LEU A 281 16.19 4.11 1.19
C LEU A 281 16.72 5.52 1.49
N VAL A 282 17.03 5.83 2.75
CA VAL A 282 17.62 7.11 3.14
C VAL A 282 19.04 7.28 2.61
N ALA A 283 19.87 6.23 2.63
CA ALA A 283 21.23 6.32 2.09
C ALA A 283 21.25 6.80 0.62
N HIS A 284 20.20 6.51 -0.16
CA HIS A 284 20.03 7.03 -1.52
C HIS A 284 19.40 8.42 -1.64
N SER A 285 18.65 8.91 -0.65
CA SER A 285 17.79 10.10 -0.80
C SER A 285 17.91 11.10 0.36
N GLU A 286 18.60 12.23 0.12
CA GLU A 286 18.85 13.32 1.08
C GLU A 286 17.63 13.91 1.75
N SER A 287 16.54 14.06 1.01
CA SER A 287 15.31 14.66 1.51
C SER A 287 14.49 13.76 2.44
N LEU A 288 14.74 12.44 2.43
CA LEU A 288 13.85 11.47 3.07
C LEU A 288 14.00 11.49 4.59
N LYS A 289 12.89 11.74 5.29
CA LYS A 289 12.79 11.87 6.75
C LYS A 289 11.88 10.80 7.37
N HIS A 290 11.02 10.20 6.55
CA HIS A 290 10.03 9.23 7.01
C HIS A 290 9.84 8.07 6.04
N VAL A 291 9.85 6.85 6.56
CA VAL A 291 9.57 5.62 5.82
C VAL A 291 8.55 4.78 6.59
N SER A 292 7.62 4.17 5.87
CA SER A 292 6.69 3.20 6.45
C SER A 292 6.42 2.04 5.51
N PHE A 293 6.07 0.91 6.12
CA PHE A 293 5.72 -0.32 5.43
C PHE A 293 4.35 -0.81 5.91
N ALA A 294 3.74 -1.74 5.18
CA ALA A 294 2.59 -2.45 5.71
C ALA A 294 3.06 -3.41 6.81
N ASN A 295 2.41 -3.39 7.97
CA ASN A 295 2.88 -4.15 9.13
C ASN A 295 2.01 -5.39 9.36
N PHE A 296 2.62 -6.56 9.20
CA PHE A 296 1.95 -7.85 9.35
C PHE A 296 1.54 -8.17 10.79
N LEU A 297 2.16 -7.53 11.78
CA LEU A 297 1.82 -7.74 13.20
C LEU A 297 0.82 -6.70 13.70
N SER A 298 0.46 -5.72 12.87
CA SER A 298 -0.48 -4.68 13.26
C SER A 298 -1.89 -5.25 13.50
N ASP A 299 -2.72 -4.45 14.16
CA ASP A 299 -4.17 -4.69 14.21
C ASP A 299 -4.72 -4.92 12.79
N ARG A 300 -5.43 -6.04 12.60
CA ARG A 300 -5.98 -6.53 11.31
C ARG A 300 -4.97 -6.62 10.14
N ARG A 301 -3.67 -6.42 10.40
CA ARG A 301 -2.56 -6.33 9.44
C ARG A 301 -2.71 -5.17 8.46
N ILE A 302 -3.43 -4.12 8.83
CA ILE A 302 -3.74 -2.98 7.95
C ILE A 302 -3.07 -1.67 8.36
N ARG A 303 -2.56 -1.56 9.59
CA ARG A 303 -1.87 -0.34 10.03
C ARG A 303 -0.41 -0.40 9.59
N PRO A 304 0.17 0.70 9.13
CA PRO A 304 1.56 0.71 8.74
C PRO A 304 2.50 0.68 9.96
N SER A 305 3.71 0.17 9.78
CA SER A 305 4.85 0.49 10.63
C SER A 305 5.36 1.89 10.29
N SER A 306 6.22 2.48 11.11
CA SER A 306 6.63 3.86 10.91
C SER A 306 8.01 4.11 11.47
N TRP A 307 8.88 4.70 10.65
CA TRP A 307 10.29 4.91 10.94
C TRP A 307 10.67 6.35 10.63
N ALA A 308 11.02 7.11 11.66
CA ALA A 308 11.79 8.34 11.49
C ALA A 308 13.23 7.97 11.13
N VAL A 309 13.80 8.70 10.19
CA VAL A 309 15.08 8.33 9.61
C VAL A 309 15.92 9.57 9.31
N GLY A 310 17.24 9.41 9.32
CA GLY A 310 18.15 10.46 8.91
C GLY A 310 19.58 9.96 8.73
N ARG A 311 20.41 10.87 8.25
CA ARG A 311 21.83 10.61 7.95
C ARG A 311 22.72 11.44 8.85
N GLU A 312 23.87 10.91 9.17
CA GLU A 312 24.97 11.57 9.85
C GLU A 312 26.26 11.17 9.14
N HIS A 313 27.07 12.15 8.76
CA HIS A 313 28.42 11.88 8.23
C HIS A 313 29.38 11.89 9.40
N ARG A 314 30.10 10.77 9.60
CA ARG A 314 31.18 10.66 10.57
C ARG A 314 32.47 10.48 9.79
N ASP A 315 33.25 11.56 9.68
CA ASP A 315 34.45 11.63 8.84
C ASP A 315 34.16 11.27 7.37
N THR A 316 34.54 10.06 6.93
CA THR A 316 34.28 9.53 5.58
C THR A 316 33.06 8.61 5.50
N ASP A 317 32.51 8.20 6.63
CA ASP A 317 31.56 7.11 6.71
C ASP A 317 30.13 7.65 6.81
N LEU A 318 29.22 7.04 6.03
CA LEU A 318 27.79 7.36 6.09
C LEU A 318 27.14 6.53 7.18
N CYS A 319 26.66 7.20 8.23
CA CYS A 319 25.87 6.60 9.28
C CYS A 319 24.40 6.96 9.09
N ILE A 320 23.53 5.96 9.04
CA ILE A 320 22.08 6.15 8.96
C ILE A 320 21.46 5.77 10.29
N TRP A 321 20.57 6.60 10.80
CA TRP A 321 19.79 6.28 11.99
C TRP A 321 18.34 6.03 11.64
N THR A 322 17.73 5.09 12.35
CA THR A 322 16.30 4.76 12.30
C THR A 322 15.71 4.78 13.70
N GLU A 323 14.52 5.33 13.86
CA GLU A 323 13.83 5.48 15.14
C GLU A 323 12.34 5.24 14.96
N ASP A 324 11.73 4.43 15.83
CA ASP A 324 10.27 4.31 15.90
C ASP A 324 9.72 5.55 16.63
N PRO A 325 8.92 6.40 15.98
CA PRO A 325 8.38 7.62 16.58
C PRO A 325 7.54 7.37 17.83
N ASN A 326 7.00 6.15 18.00
CA ASN A 326 6.19 5.78 19.16
C ASN A 326 7.04 5.20 20.32
N ARG A 327 8.34 5.00 20.11
CA ARG A 327 9.30 4.49 21.12
C ARG A 327 10.50 5.44 21.18
N PRO A 328 10.46 6.52 21.99
CA PRO A 328 11.42 7.64 22.00
C PRO A 328 12.89 7.32 22.34
N ASN A 329 13.25 6.04 22.54
CA ASN A 329 14.62 5.59 22.82
C ASN A 329 15.00 4.39 21.93
N SER A 330 14.32 4.23 20.80
CA SER A 330 14.50 3.11 19.88
C SER A 330 15.47 3.40 18.74
N ARG A 331 16.20 4.53 18.82
CA ARG A 331 17.13 4.95 17.78
C ARG A 331 18.26 3.93 17.64
N ILE A 332 18.44 3.44 16.42
CA ILE A 332 19.56 2.57 16.04
C ILE A 332 20.30 3.24 14.91
N SER A 333 21.62 3.34 15.06
CA SER A 333 22.54 3.81 14.03
C SER A 333 23.19 2.62 13.33
N GLN A 334 23.27 2.69 12.01
CA GLN A 334 23.87 1.67 11.15
C GLN A 334 24.79 2.37 10.14
N GLU A 335 26.03 1.94 10.11
CA GLU A 335 26.97 2.32 9.06
C GLU A 335 26.52 1.72 7.71
N MET A 336 26.70 2.48 6.64
CA MET A 336 26.36 2.08 5.29
C MET A 336 27.56 2.26 4.37
N VAL A 337 27.88 1.22 3.60
CA VAL A 337 28.94 1.23 2.61
C VAL A 337 28.33 1.25 1.22
N ARG A 338 28.88 2.11 0.35
CA ARG A 338 28.47 2.16 -1.04
C ARG A 338 29.22 1.11 -1.85
N VAL A 339 28.48 0.18 -2.43
CA VAL A 339 29.01 -0.84 -3.35
C VAL A 339 28.44 -0.56 -4.74
N ARG A 340 29.26 0.07 -5.59
CA ARG A 340 28.85 0.57 -6.91
C ARG A 340 27.70 1.58 -6.79
N ASP A 341 26.52 1.24 -7.28
CA ASP A 341 25.32 2.06 -7.27
C ASP A 341 24.34 1.69 -6.15
N ARG A 342 24.75 0.76 -5.25
CA ARG A 342 23.96 0.24 -4.14
C ARG A 342 24.53 0.64 -2.79
N TRP A 343 23.68 0.62 -1.77
CA TRP A 343 24.07 0.74 -0.37
C TRP A 343 23.78 -0.57 0.35
N GLU A 344 24.72 -1.01 1.17
CA GLU A 344 24.60 -2.19 2.03
C GLU A 344 25.32 -1.95 3.37
N PRO A 345 24.89 -2.61 4.46
CA PRO A 345 25.65 -2.59 5.70
C PRO A 345 27.03 -3.23 5.50
N PRO A 346 28.06 -2.85 6.28
CA PRO A 346 29.33 -3.54 6.28
C PRO A 346 29.10 -5.05 6.47
N ARG A 347 29.70 -5.86 5.60
CA ARG A 347 29.67 -7.31 5.80
C ARG A 347 30.38 -7.60 7.11
N VAL A 348 29.71 -8.27 8.04
CA VAL A 348 30.42 -8.94 9.13
C VAL A 348 31.22 -10.04 8.44
N ILE A 349 32.54 -9.83 8.31
CA ILE A 349 33.49 -10.78 7.73
C ILE A 349 33.51 -12.05 8.58
#